data_AF-A0A9Q8VA14-F1
#
_entry.id   AF-A0A9Q8VA14-F1
#
_cell.length_a   1.000
_cell.length_b   1.000
_cell.length_c   1.000
_cell.angle_alpha   90.00
_cell.angle_beta   90.00
_cell.angle_gamma   90.00
#
_symmetry.space_group_name_H-M   'P 1'
#
loop_
_entity.id
_entity.type
_entity.pdbx_description
1 polymer ?
#
loop_
_entity_poly.entity_id
_entity_poly.type
_entity_poly.pdbx_seq_one_letter_code
_entity_poly.pdbx_strand_id
1 'polypeptide(L)'
;MSDGQYINGSYFFYAPNKGAAIFFAIAFLASGLLHSWQSYHYQCWKLTPLFPFCCLLFVVGFALREYGSFHYDNLNVYIASICITYAAPPLLELQNYHVLGRTLYYVPYLSPLHPGRVLTTFGFVSAVVEALNGWGASYSANQSLSDSEMAAGHALIKASLLIQIFVVGSFILLAALFHRRCSAQGIRSPRLHGPLLTLYVSTCLILVRTIYRVVEYFSVAKLKFREAGFDPMSMSPVIRYEWFFYVFEAAVMACNCVLFNARHPRRYLPRDNSIYLAQDGVTEVEGPGFKDPRPFWQTLVDPFSIWGLVKGRSSHTAKFWENGGSQMRSNMKVNDSAVGPDTVQGV
;
A
#
# COMPACT_ATOMS: atom_id res chain seq x y z
N MET A 1 -8.41 3.19 30.13
CA MET A 1 -9.25 3.13 28.91
C MET A 1 -10.32 4.18 29.10
N SER A 2 -10.71 4.96 28.10
CA SER A 2 -11.85 5.86 28.31
C SER A 2 -13.06 4.98 28.61
N ASP A 3 -13.70 5.18 29.77
CA ASP A 3 -14.70 4.27 30.35
C ASP A 3 -16.03 4.23 29.57
N GLY A 4 -15.98 4.59 28.29
CA GLY A 4 -17.11 4.83 27.41
C GLY A 4 -18.00 5.97 27.91
N GLN A 5 -17.63 6.73 28.93
CA GLN A 5 -18.48 7.80 29.43
C GLN A 5 -18.41 8.99 28.48
N TYR A 6 -19.59 9.49 28.12
CA TYR A 6 -19.71 10.70 27.30
C TYR A 6 -19.25 11.91 28.11
N ILE A 7 -18.40 12.75 27.51
CA ILE A 7 -17.93 13.99 28.13
C ILE A 7 -18.43 15.17 27.31
N ASN A 8 -19.19 16.05 27.97
CA ASN A 8 -19.72 17.25 27.35
C ASN A 8 -18.59 18.19 26.92
N GLY A 9 -18.67 18.72 25.69
CA GLY A 9 -17.64 19.58 25.09
C GLY A 9 -16.43 18.84 24.50
N SER A 10 -16.35 17.50 24.60
CA SER A 10 -15.29 16.73 23.94
C SER A 10 -15.65 16.42 22.49
N TYR A 11 -14.81 16.84 21.54
CA TYR A 11 -14.95 16.45 20.14
C TYR A 11 -14.63 14.97 19.88
N PHE A 12 -13.98 14.30 20.83
CA PHE A 12 -13.75 12.85 20.79
C PHE A 12 -14.93 12.04 21.36
N PHE A 13 -15.99 12.69 21.85
CA PHE A 13 -17.11 12.11 22.62
C PHE A 13 -16.73 11.55 24.01
N TYR A 14 -15.46 11.22 24.24
CA TYR A 14 -14.90 10.70 25.49
C TYR A 14 -13.64 11.48 25.89
N ALA A 15 -13.07 11.22 27.07
CA ALA A 15 -11.73 11.70 27.44
C ALA A 15 -10.66 10.83 26.77
N PRO A 16 -9.82 11.36 25.87
CA PRO A 16 -8.81 10.55 25.20
C PRO A 16 -7.72 10.04 26.17
N ASN A 17 -7.19 8.86 25.89
CA ASN A 17 -6.13 8.23 26.65
C ASN A 17 -4.77 8.83 26.30
N LYS A 18 -4.17 9.50 27.28
CA LYS A 18 -2.88 10.18 27.16
C LYS A 18 -1.73 9.21 26.89
N GLY A 19 -1.64 8.13 27.67
CA GLY A 19 -0.52 7.19 27.59
C GLY A 19 -0.49 6.38 26.29
N ALA A 20 -1.65 6.01 25.76
CA ALA A 20 -1.74 5.27 24.51
C ALA A 20 -1.25 6.10 23.31
N ALA A 21 -1.62 7.38 23.23
CA ALA A 21 -1.15 8.28 22.17
C ALA A 21 0.38 8.42 22.16
N ILE A 22 0.99 8.62 23.34
CA ILE A 22 2.45 8.70 23.51
C ILE A 22 3.12 7.41 23.04
N PHE A 23 2.61 6.26 23.49
CA PHE A 23 3.17 4.96 23.11
C PHE A 23 3.21 4.77 21.60
N PHE A 24 2.10 5.04 20.90
CA PHE A 24 2.06 4.89 19.44
C PHE A 24 2.95 5.91 18.74
N ALA A 25 3.00 7.18 19.19
CA ALA A 25 3.91 8.17 18.64
C ALA A 25 5.38 7.70 18.72
N ILE A 26 5.81 7.18 19.88
CA ILE A 26 7.17 6.65 20.05
C ILE A 26 7.39 5.40 19.17
N ALA A 27 6.42 4.50 19.09
CA ALA A 27 6.52 3.29 18.27
C ALA A 27 6.69 3.62 16.78
N PHE A 28 5.90 4.56 16.24
CA PHE A 28 6.03 5.00 14.85
C PHE A 28 7.32 5.77 14.60
N LEU A 29 7.77 6.58 15.57
CA LEU A 29 9.06 7.28 15.47
C LEU A 29 10.22 6.29 15.42
N ALA A 30 10.28 5.36 16.36
CA ALA A 30 11.32 4.33 16.41
C ALA A 30 11.32 3.48 15.13
N SER A 31 10.14 3.10 14.65
CA SER A 31 10.00 2.35 13.40
C SER A 31 10.45 3.17 12.19
N GLY A 32 10.11 4.46 12.11
CA GLY A 32 10.51 5.35 11.03
C GLY A 32 12.01 5.56 10.99
N LEU A 33 12.63 5.84 12.14
CA LEU A 33 14.08 6.01 12.26
C LEU A 33 14.83 4.73 11.88
N LEU A 34 14.37 3.58 12.37
CA LEU A 34 14.94 2.28 12.02
C LEU A 34 14.85 2.03 10.51
N HIS A 35 13.70 2.30 9.88
CA HIS A 35 13.53 2.13 8.44
C HIS A 35 14.39 3.08 7.62
N SER A 36 14.51 4.34 8.05
CA SER A 36 15.37 5.34 7.43
C SER A 36 16.83 4.91 7.49
N TRP A 37 17.29 4.42 8.64
CA TRP A 37 18.62 3.86 8.79
C TRP A 37 18.83 2.63 7.89
N GLN A 38 17.89 1.68 7.86
CA GLN A 38 17.93 0.52 6.96
C GLN A 38 18.00 0.96 5.49
N SER A 39 17.21 1.96 5.09
CA SER A 39 17.14 2.46 3.73
C SER A 39 18.44 3.13 3.28
N TYR A 40 19.10 3.84 4.20
CA TYR A 40 20.43 4.42 4.00
C TYR A 40 21.51 3.34 3.95
N HIS A 41 21.53 2.43 4.93
CA HIS A 41 22.53 1.37 5.04
C HIS A 41 22.49 0.42 3.84
N TYR A 42 21.29 0.01 3.39
CA TYR A 42 21.13 -0.88 2.23
C TYR A 42 21.08 -0.15 0.87
N GLN A 43 21.34 1.16 0.85
CA GLN A 43 21.42 2.01 -0.34
C GLN A 43 20.17 1.91 -1.25
N CYS A 44 19.00 1.81 -0.61
CA CYS A 44 17.71 1.55 -1.25
C CYS A 44 16.65 2.61 -0.94
N TRP A 45 17.05 3.84 -0.61
CA TRP A 45 16.14 4.95 -0.32
C TRP A 45 15.07 5.17 -1.41
N LYS A 46 15.42 4.94 -2.68
CA LYS A 46 14.49 5.04 -3.82
C LYS A 46 13.40 3.97 -3.81
N LEU A 47 13.58 2.87 -3.07
CA LEU A 47 12.64 1.75 -3.04
C LEU A 47 11.49 1.97 -2.05
N THR A 48 11.79 2.58 -0.90
CA THR A 48 10.84 2.75 0.22
C THR A 48 10.67 4.20 0.71
N PRO A 49 10.66 5.23 -0.15
CA PRO A 49 10.65 6.62 0.30
C PRO A 49 9.36 7.03 1.02
N LEU A 50 8.24 6.37 0.71
CA LEU A 50 6.94 6.68 1.32
C LEU A 50 6.87 6.20 2.77
N PHE A 51 7.63 5.17 3.13
CA PHE A 51 7.49 4.54 4.44
C PHE A 51 7.94 5.45 5.60
N PRO A 52 9.13 6.09 5.57
CA PRO A 52 9.51 7.08 6.59
C PRO A 52 8.53 8.26 6.65
N PHE A 53 8.00 8.71 5.51
CA PHE A 53 7.03 9.79 5.46
C PHE A 53 5.70 9.39 6.12
N CYS A 54 5.22 8.16 5.93
CA CYS A 54 4.05 7.64 6.64
C CYS A 54 4.28 7.60 8.15
N CYS A 55 5.46 7.15 8.59
CA CYS A 55 5.80 7.13 10.01
C CYS A 55 5.80 8.54 10.61
N LEU A 56 6.32 9.54 9.87
CA LEU A 56 6.27 10.94 10.28
C LEU A 56 4.84 11.45 10.45
N LEU A 57 3.94 11.15 9.50
CA LEU A 57 2.53 11.51 9.60
C LEU A 57 1.88 10.87 10.83
N PHE A 58 2.14 9.58 11.10
CA PHE A 58 1.65 8.96 12.33
C PHE A 58 2.18 9.66 13.59
N VAL A 59 3.49 9.94 13.67
CA VAL A 59 4.08 10.65 14.82
C VAL A 59 3.37 11.99 15.05
N VAL A 60 3.18 12.78 14.00
CA VAL A 60 2.49 14.09 14.10
C VAL A 60 1.02 13.89 14.50
N GLY A 61 0.31 12.95 13.88
CA GLY A 61 -1.09 12.67 14.18
C GLY A 61 -1.33 12.23 15.63
N PHE A 62 -0.46 11.35 16.17
CA PHE A 62 -0.53 10.90 17.56
C PHE A 62 -0.03 11.95 18.55
N ALA A 63 0.96 12.78 18.20
CA ALA A 63 1.36 13.93 19.03
C ALA A 63 0.24 14.97 19.15
N LEU A 64 -0.47 15.25 18.05
CA LEU A 64 -1.66 16.09 18.08
C LEU A 64 -2.80 15.44 18.88
N ARG A 65 -2.93 14.11 18.80
CA ARG A 65 -3.91 13.36 19.60
C ARG A 65 -3.63 13.47 21.09
N GLU A 66 -2.36 13.36 21.48
CA GLU A 66 -1.90 13.58 22.85
C GLU A 66 -2.21 15.01 23.29
N TYR A 67 -1.84 16.02 22.50
CA TYR A 67 -2.18 17.41 22.82
C TYR A 67 -3.69 17.62 22.97
N GLY A 68 -4.49 17.02 22.09
CA GLY A 68 -5.96 17.00 22.15
C GLY A 68 -6.53 16.24 23.35
N SER A 69 -5.76 15.35 23.98
CA SER A 69 -6.18 14.69 25.23
C SER A 69 -6.15 15.63 26.45
N PHE A 70 -5.42 16.75 26.35
CA PHE A 70 -5.42 17.82 27.35
C PHE A 70 -6.38 18.97 26.98
N HIS A 71 -6.68 19.14 25.68
CA HIS A 71 -7.53 20.21 25.13
C HIS A 71 -8.59 19.62 24.18
N TYR A 72 -9.46 18.77 24.71
CA TYR A 72 -10.44 18.01 23.91
C TYR A 72 -11.62 18.86 23.39
N ASP A 73 -11.69 20.12 23.82
CA ASP A 73 -12.57 21.20 23.35
C ASP A 73 -12.00 21.96 22.15
N ASN A 74 -10.77 21.65 21.71
CA ASN A 74 -10.16 22.31 20.56
C ASN A 74 -10.46 21.57 19.24
N LEU A 75 -11.38 22.13 18.46
CA LEU A 75 -11.81 21.57 17.17
C LEU A 75 -10.66 21.43 16.16
N ASN A 76 -9.77 22.43 16.07
CA ASN A 76 -8.69 22.44 15.08
C ASN A 76 -7.69 21.30 15.34
N VAL A 77 -7.36 21.06 16.62
CA VAL A 77 -6.48 19.96 17.03
C VAL A 77 -7.14 18.62 16.73
N TYR A 78 -8.43 18.47 17.05
CA TYR A 78 -9.18 17.25 16.75
C TYR A 78 -9.16 16.92 15.25
N ILE A 79 -9.51 17.89 14.40
CA ILE A 79 -9.49 17.73 12.94
C ILE A 79 -8.08 17.38 12.46
N ALA A 80 -7.07 18.14 12.88
CA ALA A 80 -5.69 17.91 12.44
C ALA A 80 -5.18 16.52 12.85
N SER A 81 -5.45 16.09 14.08
CA SER A 81 -5.08 14.75 14.57
C SER A 81 -5.70 13.63 13.72
N ILE A 82 -7.00 13.72 13.45
CA ILE A 82 -7.75 12.73 12.67
C ILE A 82 -7.27 12.71 11.21
N CYS A 83 -7.22 13.87 10.55
CA CYS A 83 -6.85 13.97 9.14
C CYS A 83 -5.41 13.49 8.88
N ILE A 84 -4.45 13.92 9.70
CA ILE A 84 -3.04 13.53 9.53
C ILE A 84 -2.86 12.03 9.79
N THR A 85 -3.53 11.49 10.82
CA THR A 85 -3.46 10.05 11.09
C THR A 85 -4.06 9.23 9.95
N TYR A 86 -5.16 9.69 9.34
CA TYR A 86 -5.85 8.94 8.27
C TYR A 86 -5.18 9.06 6.91
N ALA A 87 -4.33 10.08 6.71
CA ALA A 87 -3.55 10.27 5.49
C ALA A 87 -2.38 9.27 5.36
N ALA A 88 -1.90 8.68 6.46
CA ALA A 88 -0.73 7.79 6.44
C ALA A 88 -1.00 6.39 5.82
N PRO A 89 -2.08 5.66 6.15
CA PRO A 89 -2.33 4.33 5.60
C PRO A 89 -2.41 4.24 4.06
N PRO A 90 -3.07 5.17 3.34
CA PRO A 90 -3.10 5.16 1.87
C PRO A 90 -1.70 5.29 1.24
N LEU A 91 -0.78 5.99 1.91
CA LEU A 91 0.60 6.12 1.45
C LEU A 91 1.41 4.83 1.68
N LEU A 92 1.14 4.09 2.77
CA LEU A 92 1.68 2.75 2.97
C LEU A 92 1.12 1.77 1.93
N GLU A 93 -0.13 1.93 1.52
CA GLU A 93 -0.72 1.15 0.42
C GLU A 93 -0.04 1.48 -0.92
N LEU A 94 0.22 2.76 -1.19
CA LEU A 94 1.00 3.18 -2.36
C LEU A 94 2.42 2.58 -2.36
N GLN A 95 3.04 2.43 -1.19
CA GLN A 95 4.31 1.74 -1.03
C GLN A 95 4.21 0.24 -1.39
N ASN A 96 3.09 -0.43 -1.07
CA ASN A 96 2.84 -1.80 -1.53
C ASN A 96 2.72 -1.88 -3.05
N TYR A 97 2.05 -0.91 -3.69
CA TYR A 97 1.96 -0.87 -5.16
C TYR A 97 3.34 -0.73 -5.80
N HIS A 98 4.20 0.08 -5.20
CA HIS A 98 5.58 0.23 -5.66
C HIS A 98 6.38 -1.09 -5.54
N VAL A 99 6.26 -1.77 -4.40
CA VAL A 99 6.95 -3.06 -4.17
C VAL A 99 6.41 -4.16 -5.09
N LEU A 100 5.10 -4.23 -5.34
CA LEU A 100 4.55 -5.16 -6.33
C LEU A 100 5.06 -4.84 -7.72
N GLY A 101 5.03 -3.57 -8.15
CA GLY A 101 5.59 -3.15 -9.43
C GLY A 101 7.04 -3.63 -9.59
N ARG A 102 7.88 -3.47 -8.57
CA ARG A 102 9.27 -3.98 -8.55
C ARG A 102 9.36 -5.51 -8.62
N THR A 103 8.45 -6.20 -7.97
CA THR A 103 8.37 -7.67 -8.03
C THR A 103 7.98 -8.14 -9.44
N LEU A 104 7.10 -7.40 -10.13
CA LEU A 104 6.76 -7.67 -11.53
C LEU A 104 7.93 -7.36 -12.48
N TYR A 105 8.74 -6.34 -12.20
CA TYR A 105 10.00 -6.07 -12.94
C TYR A 105 11.00 -7.23 -12.81
N TYR A 106 10.99 -7.94 -11.68
CA TYR A 106 11.90 -9.06 -11.44
C TYR A 106 11.53 -10.31 -12.26
N VAL A 107 10.25 -10.56 -12.55
CA VAL A 107 9.80 -11.67 -13.42
C VAL A 107 8.87 -11.14 -14.52
N PRO A 108 9.40 -10.38 -15.50
CA PRO A 108 8.59 -9.62 -16.44
C PRO A 108 7.77 -10.49 -17.38
N TYR A 109 8.27 -11.67 -17.75
CA TYR A 109 7.63 -12.59 -18.70
C TYR A 109 6.36 -13.27 -18.18
N LEU A 110 6.12 -13.26 -16.86
CA LEU A 110 4.90 -13.79 -16.25
C LEU A 110 3.98 -12.70 -15.70
N SER A 111 4.38 -11.44 -15.84
CA SER A 111 3.64 -10.30 -15.32
C SER A 111 2.27 -10.16 -16.01
N PRO A 112 1.14 -10.15 -15.28
CA PRO A 112 -0.18 -9.93 -15.87
C PRO A 112 -0.40 -8.49 -16.33
N LEU A 113 0.27 -7.55 -15.69
CA LEU A 113 0.17 -6.12 -15.95
C LEU A 113 1.58 -5.54 -16.07
N HIS A 114 1.75 -4.54 -16.92
CA HIS A 114 3.07 -3.95 -17.12
C HIS A 114 3.62 -3.40 -15.78
N PRO A 115 4.83 -3.77 -15.35
CA PRO A 115 5.35 -3.43 -14.01
C PRO A 115 5.27 -1.94 -13.65
N GLY A 116 5.64 -1.05 -14.57
CA GLY A 116 5.54 0.40 -14.39
C GLY A 116 4.11 0.97 -14.32
N ARG A 117 3.10 0.21 -14.75
CA ARG A 117 1.69 0.64 -14.72
C ARG A 117 1.00 0.31 -13.40
N VAL A 118 1.51 -0.64 -12.61
CA VAL A 118 0.90 -0.97 -11.31
C VAL A 118 0.83 0.27 -10.44
N LEU A 119 1.96 0.96 -10.28
CA LEU A 119 2.03 2.14 -9.43
C LEU A 119 1.17 3.28 -9.98
N THR A 120 1.20 3.54 -11.29
CA THR A 120 0.44 4.65 -11.87
C THR A 120 -1.05 4.42 -11.83
N THR A 121 -1.53 3.21 -12.13
CA THR A 121 -2.96 2.88 -12.12
C THR A 121 -3.51 2.85 -10.71
N PHE A 122 -2.94 2.02 -9.83
CA PHE A 122 -3.47 1.88 -8.47
C PHE A 122 -3.22 3.15 -7.65
N GLY A 123 -2.09 3.83 -7.86
CA GLY A 123 -1.80 5.11 -7.22
C GLY A 123 -2.74 6.22 -7.66
N PHE A 124 -3.10 6.31 -8.94
CA PHE A 124 -4.09 7.28 -9.41
C PHE A 124 -5.49 7.02 -8.85
N VAL A 125 -5.97 5.77 -8.92
CA VAL A 125 -7.29 5.42 -8.36
C VAL A 125 -7.32 5.69 -6.86
N SER A 126 -6.24 5.36 -6.14
CA SER A 126 -6.14 5.65 -4.70
C SER A 126 -6.11 7.16 -4.43
N ALA A 127 -5.43 7.96 -5.25
CA ALA A 127 -5.46 9.41 -5.12
C ALA A 127 -6.87 10.00 -5.32
N VAL A 128 -7.64 9.45 -6.27
CA VAL A 128 -9.06 9.81 -6.45
C VAL A 128 -9.89 9.42 -5.23
N VAL A 129 -9.70 8.22 -4.69
CA VAL A 129 -10.36 7.76 -3.46
C VAL A 129 -10.07 8.69 -2.28
N GLU A 130 -8.81 9.08 -2.09
CA GLU A 130 -8.43 9.99 -1.01
C GLU A 130 -8.95 11.42 -1.20
N ALA A 131 -9.03 11.91 -2.44
CA ALA A 131 -9.68 13.18 -2.74
C ALA A 131 -11.18 13.15 -2.40
N LEU A 132 -11.87 12.07 -2.75
CA LEU A 132 -13.28 11.86 -2.41
C LEU A 132 -13.48 11.75 -0.89
N ASN A 133 -12.58 11.06 -0.17
CA ASN A 133 -12.60 10.99 1.30
C ASN A 133 -12.43 12.38 1.93
N GLY A 134 -11.44 13.15 1.51
CA GLY A 134 -11.16 14.48 2.05
C GLY A 134 -12.32 15.46 1.81
N TRP A 135 -12.83 15.52 0.58
CA TRP A 135 -13.98 16.36 0.25
C TRP A 135 -15.23 15.90 1.02
N GLY A 136 -15.53 14.60 0.96
CA GLY A 136 -16.68 14.03 1.64
C GLY A 136 -16.67 14.28 3.15
N ALA A 137 -15.52 14.11 3.80
CA ALA A 137 -15.34 14.41 5.22
C ALA A 137 -15.64 15.88 5.52
N SER A 138 -15.04 16.81 4.76
CA SER A 138 -15.25 18.25 4.93
C SER A 138 -16.72 18.65 4.79
N TYR A 139 -17.45 18.09 3.83
CA TYR A 139 -18.86 18.43 3.60
C TYR A 139 -19.78 17.79 4.66
N SER A 140 -19.52 16.53 5.02
CA SER A 140 -20.33 15.80 6.00
C SER A 140 -20.20 16.35 7.43
N ALA A 141 -19.03 16.89 7.78
CA ALA A 141 -18.75 17.41 9.12
C ALA A 141 -19.16 18.88 9.30
N ASN A 142 -19.32 19.63 8.20
CA ASN A 142 -19.61 21.05 8.27
C ASN A 142 -21.11 21.32 8.46
N GLN A 143 -21.50 21.58 9.72
CA GLN A 143 -22.87 21.87 10.12
C GLN A 143 -23.43 23.20 9.56
N SER A 144 -22.59 24.06 8.97
CA SER A 144 -23.03 25.30 8.34
C SER A 144 -23.56 25.11 6.91
N LEU A 145 -23.37 23.93 6.32
CA LEU A 145 -23.82 23.63 4.97
C LEU A 145 -25.29 23.19 4.95
N SER A 146 -25.90 23.23 3.76
CA SER A 146 -27.27 22.73 3.57
C SER A 146 -27.35 21.20 3.70
N ASP A 147 -28.55 20.70 3.98
CA ASP A 147 -28.79 19.25 4.13
C ASP A 147 -28.42 18.45 2.87
N SER A 148 -28.61 19.05 1.68
CA SER A 148 -28.24 18.43 0.40
C SER A 148 -26.72 18.35 0.22
N GLU A 149 -25.97 19.37 0.64
CA GLU A 149 -24.50 19.37 0.60
C GLU A 149 -23.92 18.37 1.59
N MET A 150 -24.45 18.31 2.82
CA MET A 150 -24.05 17.29 3.79
C MET A 150 -24.36 15.87 3.27
N ALA A 151 -25.53 15.67 2.64
CA ALA A 151 -25.89 14.40 2.02
C ALA A 151 -24.95 14.02 0.88
N ALA A 152 -24.52 14.99 0.07
CA ALA A 152 -23.51 14.78 -0.97
C ALA A 152 -22.16 14.38 -0.33
N GLY A 153 -21.72 15.05 0.74
CA GLY A 153 -20.54 14.66 1.50
C GLY A 153 -20.62 13.22 2.00
N HIS A 154 -21.77 12.82 2.54
CA HIS A 154 -21.99 11.45 2.98
C HIS A 154 -21.94 10.42 1.84
N ALA A 155 -22.44 10.80 0.65
CA ALA A 155 -22.38 9.96 -0.54
C ALA A 155 -20.94 9.80 -1.06
N LEU A 156 -20.15 10.87 -1.05
CA LEU A 156 -18.74 10.85 -1.44
C LEU A 156 -17.92 9.88 -0.58
N ILE A 157 -18.07 9.94 0.76
CA ILE A 157 -17.37 9.01 1.67
C ILE A 157 -17.85 7.55 1.46
N LYS A 158 -19.15 7.33 1.25
CA LYS A 158 -19.65 5.97 0.96
C LYS A 158 -19.03 5.42 -0.33
N ALA A 159 -18.97 6.24 -1.38
CA ALA A 159 -18.40 5.85 -2.65
C ALA A 159 -16.90 5.56 -2.55
N SER A 160 -16.12 6.44 -1.89
CA SER A 160 -14.68 6.25 -1.71
C SER A 160 -14.35 4.96 -0.96
N LEU A 161 -15.07 4.67 0.13
CA LEU A 161 -14.87 3.45 0.92
C LEU A 161 -15.16 2.17 0.12
N LEU A 162 -16.21 2.15 -0.70
CA LEU A 162 -16.52 1.01 -1.57
C LEU A 162 -15.47 0.82 -2.66
N ILE A 163 -15.04 1.91 -3.30
CA ILE A 163 -13.97 1.88 -4.30
C ILE A 163 -12.68 1.39 -3.64
N GLN A 164 -12.37 1.81 -2.42
CA GLN A 164 -11.16 1.38 -1.70
C GLN A 164 -11.13 -0.13 -1.49
N ILE A 165 -12.23 -0.75 -1.05
CA ILE A 165 -12.34 -2.22 -0.93
C ILE A 165 -12.10 -2.90 -2.28
N PHE A 166 -12.70 -2.37 -3.35
CA PHE A 166 -12.53 -2.90 -4.69
C PHE A 166 -11.08 -2.81 -5.19
N VAL A 167 -10.40 -1.69 -4.91
CA VAL A 167 -9.00 -1.45 -5.27
C VAL A 167 -8.08 -2.44 -4.54
N VAL A 168 -8.25 -2.59 -3.22
CA VAL A 168 -7.51 -3.57 -2.40
C VAL A 168 -7.71 -4.99 -2.93
N GLY A 169 -8.97 -5.38 -3.20
CA GLY A 169 -9.29 -6.70 -3.74
C GLY A 169 -8.66 -6.96 -5.11
N SER A 170 -8.70 -5.96 -6.00
CA SER A 170 -8.07 -6.02 -7.33
C SER A 170 -6.56 -6.13 -7.24
N PHE A 171 -5.94 -5.45 -6.28
CA PHE A 171 -4.49 -5.54 -6.03
C PHE A 171 -4.07 -6.93 -5.54
N ILE A 172 -4.80 -7.51 -4.58
CA ILE A 172 -4.56 -8.88 -4.10
C ILE A 172 -4.72 -9.88 -5.25
N LEU A 173 -5.77 -9.72 -6.07
CA LEU A 173 -6.01 -10.58 -7.23
C LEU A 173 -4.85 -10.51 -8.22
N LEU A 174 -4.35 -9.31 -8.54
CA LEU A 174 -3.20 -9.14 -9.42
C LEU A 174 -1.96 -9.86 -8.88
N ALA A 175 -1.66 -9.70 -7.59
CA ALA A 175 -0.54 -10.37 -6.94
C ALA A 175 -0.71 -11.90 -6.95
N ALA A 176 -1.92 -12.40 -6.65
CA ALA A 176 -2.25 -13.83 -6.68
C ALA A 176 -2.14 -14.45 -8.08
N LEU A 177 -2.61 -13.75 -9.12
CA LEU A 177 -2.48 -14.20 -10.51
C LEU A 177 -1.01 -14.30 -10.92
N PHE A 178 -0.21 -13.30 -10.58
CA PHE A 178 1.24 -13.31 -10.82
C PHE A 178 1.94 -14.46 -10.08
N HIS A 179 1.64 -14.63 -8.78
CA HIS A 179 2.18 -15.72 -7.97
C HIS A 179 1.82 -17.09 -8.56
N ARG A 180 0.55 -17.29 -8.96
CA ARG A 180 0.10 -18.54 -9.59
C ARG A 180 0.83 -18.82 -10.91
N ARG A 181 1.04 -17.80 -11.75
CA ARG A 181 1.80 -17.94 -13.01
C ARG A 181 3.25 -18.34 -12.75
N CYS A 182 3.90 -17.76 -11.75
CA CYS A 182 5.27 -18.11 -11.37
C CYS A 182 5.38 -19.55 -10.87
N SER A 183 4.45 -19.96 -9.99
CA SER A 183 4.43 -21.33 -9.45
C SER A 183 4.15 -22.38 -10.53
N ALA A 184 3.25 -22.09 -11.48
CA ALA A 184 2.95 -22.97 -12.60
C ALA A 184 4.16 -23.17 -13.55
N GLN A 185 5.09 -22.22 -13.59
CA GLN A 185 6.33 -22.28 -14.38
C GLN A 185 7.53 -22.77 -13.55
N GLY A 186 7.30 -23.29 -12.33
CA GLY A 186 8.36 -23.84 -11.48
C GLY A 186 9.26 -22.82 -10.80
N ILE A 187 8.98 -21.52 -10.91
CA ILE A 187 9.81 -20.46 -10.30
C ILE A 187 9.48 -20.37 -8.81
N ARG A 188 10.32 -21.00 -7.98
CA ARG A 188 10.16 -21.06 -6.52
C ARG A 188 11.24 -20.32 -5.73
N SER A 189 11.85 -19.30 -6.35
CA SER A 189 12.93 -18.55 -5.70
C SER A 189 12.45 -17.87 -4.40
N PRO A 190 13.16 -18.02 -3.26
CA PRO A 190 12.84 -17.30 -2.02
C PRO A 190 12.82 -15.78 -2.18
N ARG A 191 13.56 -15.26 -3.17
CA ARG A 191 13.59 -13.84 -3.54
C ARG A 191 12.27 -13.33 -4.12
N LEU A 192 11.45 -14.22 -4.68
CA LEU A 192 10.11 -13.92 -5.19
C LEU A 192 9.03 -14.10 -4.12
N HIS A 193 9.08 -15.21 -3.39
CA HIS A 193 8.09 -15.51 -2.35
C HIS A 193 8.19 -14.55 -1.15
N GLY A 194 9.41 -14.10 -0.83
CA GLY A 194 9.67 -13.19 0.28
C GLY A 194 8.85 -11.88 0.22
N PRO A 195 8.98 -11.09 -0.87
CA PRO A 195 8.20 -9.88 -1.11
C PRO A 195 6.70 -10.13 -1.23
N LEU A 196 6.28 -11.19 -1.92
CA LEU A 196 4.85 -11.51 -2.08
C LEU A 196 4.20 -11.81 -0.72
N LEU A 197 4.88 -12.56 0.16
CA LEU A 197 4.39 -12.79 1.52
C LEU A 197 4.27 -11.49 2.31
N THR A 198 5.30 -10.62 2.26
CA THR A 198 5.25 -9.31 2.90
C THR A 198 4.08 -8.47 2.39
N LEU A 199 3.84 -8.47 1.07
CA LEU A 199 2.71 -7.79 0.44
C LEU A 199 1.38 -8.35 0.92
N TYR A 200 1.17 -9.66 0.94
CA TYR A 200 -0.09 -10.25 1.40
C TYR A 200 -0.39 -9.90 2.86
N VAL A 201 0.60 -10.02 3.74
CA VAL A 201 0.42 -9.67 5.16
C VAL A 201 0.15 -8.17 5.30
N SER A 202 0.90 -7.32 4.60
CA SER A 202 0.72 -5.87 4.64
C SER A 202 -0.66 -5.44 4.13
N THR A 203 -1.08 -5.95 2.97
CA THR A 203 -2.39 -5.64 2.39
C THR A 203 -3.52 -6.18 3.26
N CYS A 204 -3.36 -7.33 3.91
CA CYS A 204 -4.35 -7.84 4.88
C CYS A 204 -4.51 -6.90 6.07
N LEU A 205 -3.41 -6.40 6.65
CA LEU A 205 -3.45 -5.42 7.75
C LEU A 205 -4.14 -4.12 7.30
N ILE A 206 -3.81 -3.60 6.11
CA ILE A 206 -4.46 -2.41 5.55
C ILE A 206 -5.96 -2.67 5.32
N LEU A 207 -6.34 -3.86 4.84
CA LEU A 207 -7.74 -4.23 4.63
C LEU A 207 -8.53 -4.27 5.94
N VAL A 208 -7.97 -4.84 7.02
CA VAL A 208 -8.61 -4.83 8.35
C VAL A 208 -8.89 -3.40 8.80
N ARG A 209 -7.91 -2.50 8.65
CA ARG A 209 -8.08 -1.06 8.93
C ARG A 209 -9.17 -0.44 8.05
N THR A 210 -9.19 -0.72 6.76
CA THR A 210 -10.21 -0.20 5.84
C THR A 210 -11.61 -0.69 6.21
N ILE A 211 -11.78 -1.95 6.62
CA ILE A 211 -13.05 -2.47 7.12
C ILE A 211 -13.47 -1.73 8.40
N TYR A 212 -12.55 -1.52 9.33
CA TYR A 212 -12.81 -0.74 10.54
C TYR A 212 -13.27 0.69 10.19
N ARG A 213 -12.58 1.37 9.26
CA ARG A 213 -12.94 2.71 8.77
C ARG A 213 -14.36 2.75 8.21
N VAL A 214 -14.74 1.72 7.44
CA VAL A 214 -16.09 1.58 6.90
C VAL A 214 -17.11 1.49 8.04
N VAL A 215 -16.88 0.60 9.01
CA VAL A 215 -17.78 0.39 10.15
C VAL A 215 -17.89 1.62 11.04
N GLU A 216 -16.77 2.29 11.33
CA GLU A 216 -16.72 3.53 12.09
C GLU A 216 -17.54 4.61 11.39
N TYR A 217 -17.32 4.83 10.10
CA TYR A 217 -18.04 5.83 9.34
C TYR A 217 -19.54 5.55 9.26
N PHE A 218 -19.96 4.32 8.98
CA PHE A 218 -21.39 3.97 8.98
C PHE A 218 -22.02 4.08 10.38
N SER A 219 -21.23 3.91 11.44
CA SER A 219 -21.69 4.16 12.80
C SER A 219 -21.89 5.66 13.04
N VAL A 220 -20.99 6.52 12.55
CA VAL A 220 -21.08 7.98 12.69
C VAL A 220 -22.23 8.53 11.86
N ALA A 221 -22.40 8.05 10.63
CA ALA A 221 -23.47 8.50 9.73
C ALA A 221 -24.88 8.14 10.23
N LYS A 222 -25.02 7.17 11.15
CA LYS A 222 -26.29 6.84 11.81
C LYS A 222 -26.62 7.76 12.99
N LEU A 223 -25.64 8.55 13.47
CA LEU A 223 -25.86 9.47 14.58
C LEU A 223 -26.67 10.66 14.11
N LYS A 224 -27.85 10.84 14.70
CA LYS A 224 -28.76 11.94 14.37
C LYS A 224 -28.58 13.09 15.34
N PHE A 225 -27.45 13.78 15.22
CA PHE A 225 -27.11 14.91 16.12
C PHE A 225 -28.13 16.06 16.12
N ARG A 226 -28.96 16.18 15.07
CA ARG A 226 -30.01 17.22 14.95
C ARG A 226 -31.35 16.85 15.59
N GLU A 227 -31.57 15.60 15.98
CA GLU A 227 -32.84 15.23 16.63
C GLU A 227 -32.83 15.62 18.12
N ALA A 228 -33.84 16.37 18.54
CA ALA A 228 -34.00 16.74 19.95
C ALA A 228 -34.23 15.47 20.80
N GLY A 229 -33.34 15.21 21.76
CA GLY A 229 -33.39 14.03 22.63
C GLY A 229 -32.39 12.91 22.29
N PHE A 230 -31.36 13.18 21.47
CA PHE A 230 -30.28 12.23 21.24
C PHE A 230 -29.57 11.87 22.56
N ASP A 231 -29.68 10.61 22.98
CA ASP A 231 -28.92 10.07 24.11
C ASP A 231 -27.52 9.66 23.65
N PRO A 232 -26.44 10.35 24.11
CA PRO A 232 -25.08 10.03 23.73
C PRO A 232 -24.65 8.60 24.11
N MET A 233 -25.35 7.96 25.05
CA MET A 233 -25.05 6.59 25.49
C MET A 233 -25.55 5.52 24.52
N SER A 234 -26.48 5.87 23.61
CA SER A 234 -27.00 5.01 22.54
C SER A 234 -26.05 4.87 21.33
N MET A 235 -24.93 5.59 21.33
CA MET A 235 -23.91 5.50 20.29
C MET A 235 -23.34 4.07 20.15
N SER A 236 -22.97 3.71 18.91
CA SER A 236 -22.26 2.46 18.64
C SER A 236 -20.98 2.36 19.50
N PRO A 237 -20.70 1.18 20.11
CA PRO A 237 -19.49 0.95 20.91
C PRO A 237 -18.19 1.33 20.18
N VAL A 238 -18.18 1.21 18.85
CA VAL A 238 -17.03 1.53 17.98
C VAL A 238 -16.58 2.98 18.11
N ILE A 239 -17.52 3.92 18.28
CA ILE A 239 -17.23 5.36 18.41
C ILE A 239 -17.03 5.71 19.89
N ARG A 240 -17.76 5.03 20.77
CA ARG A 240 -17.80 5.32 22.19
C ARG A 240 -16.52 4.90 22.92
N TYR A 241 -15.91 3.79 22.51
CA TYR A 241 -14.72 3.26 23.15
C TYR A 241 -13.47 3.52 22.30
N GLU A 242 -12.53 4.27 22.86
CA GLU A 242 -11.29 4.64 22.17
C GLU A 242 -10.40 3.44 21.82
N TRP A 243 -10.49 2.34 22.57
CA TRP A 243 -9.61 1.19 22.35
C TRP A 243 -9.79 0.58 20.95
N PHE A 244 -10.97 0.69 20.33
CA PHE A 244 -11.20 0.23 18.96
C PHE A 244 -10.29 0.96 17.98
N PHE A 245 -10.17 2.28 18.12
CA PHE A 245 -9.25 3.08 17.31
C PHE A 245 -7.79 2.62 17.50
N TYR A 246 -7.35 2.43 18.76
CA TYR A 246 -5.97 1.99 19.00
C TYR A 246 -5.68 0.57 18.48
N VAL A 247 -6.65 -0.35 18.51
CA VAL A 247 -6.45 -1.70 18.01
C VAL A 247 -6.50 -1.73 16.49
N PHE A 248 -7.58 -1.24 15.89
CA PHE A 248 -7.85 -1.43 14.46
C PHE A 248 -7.23 -0.36 13.56
N GLU A 249 -6.94 0.85 14.08
CA GLU A 249 -6.20 1.87 13.34
C GLU A 249 -4.71 1.82 13.70
N ALA A 250 -4.38 2.00 14.98
CA ALA A 250 -2.99 2.25 15.38
C ALA A 250 -2.14 0.97 15.41
N ALA A 251 -2.58 -0.08 16.11
CA ALA A 251 -1.81 -1.30 16.29
C ALA A 251 -1.64 -2.08 14.99
N VAL A 252 -2.69 -2.16 14.16
CA VAL A 252 -2.63 -2.79 12.84
C VAL A 252 -1.60 -2.09 11.94
N MET A 253 -1.53 -0.75 11.96
CA MET A 253 -0.53 0.01 11.20
C MET A 253 0.88 -0.10 11.81
N ALA A 254 1.00 -0.10 13.14
CA ALA A 254 2.28 -0.33 13.82
C ALA A 254 2.84 -1.73 13.49
N CYS A 255 2.00 -2.77 13.49
CA CYS A 255 2.36 -4.12 13.06
C CYS A 255 2.84 -4.12 11.60
N ASN A 256 2.15 -3.39 10.72
CA ASN A 256 2.59 -3.26 9.32
C ASN A 256 3.96 -2.57 9.23
N CYS A 257 4.19 -1.55 10.03
CA CYS A 257 5.47 -0.86 10.07
C CYS A 257 6.61 -1.79 10.55
N VAL A 258 6.37 -2.55 11.62
CA VAL A 258 7.32 -3.57 12.12
C VAL A 258 7.59 -4.65 11.07
N LEU A 259 6.56 -5.10 10.35
CA LEU A 259 6.68 -6.07 9.26
C LEU A 259 7.65 -5.57 8.17
N PHE A 260 7.53 -4.31 7.75
CA PHE A 260 8.42 -3.72 6.74
C PHE A 260 9.87 -3.58 7.23
N ASN A 261 10.07 -3.27 8.51
CA ASN A 261 11.41 -3.23 9.11
C ASN A 261 12.04 -4.62 9.21
N ALA A 262 11.26 -5.63 9.58
CA ALA A 262 11.73 -7.01 9.70
C ALA A 262 11.98 -7.66 8.33
N ARG A 263 11.09 -7.41 7.36
CA ARG A 263 11.11 -7.98 6.01
C ARG A 263 11.38 -6.93 4.95
N HIS A 264 12.44 -6.15 5.16
CA HIS A 264 12.82 -5.05 4.28
C HIS A 264 12.89 -5.50 2.79
N PRO A 265 12.18 -4.85 1.84
CA PRO A 265 12.08 -5.30 0.45
C PRO A 265 13.43 -5.54 -0.24
N ARG A 266 14.44 -4.75 0.13
CA ARG A 266 15.83 -4.85 -0.34
C ARG A 266 16.51 -6.20 -0.06
N ARG A 267 16.07 -6.97 0.93
CA ARG A 267 16.62 -8.33 1.22
C ARG A 267 16.28 -9.34 0.12
N TYR A 268 15.29 -9.02 -0.70
CA TYR A 268 14.75 -9.93 -1.70
C TYR A 268 14.86 -9.36 -3.11
N LEU A 269 14.71 -8.05 -3.28
CA LEU A 269 14.67 -7.40 -4.60
C LEU A 269 16.01 -6.70 -4.95
N PRO A 270 16.44 -6.78 -6.23
CA PRO A 270 17.65 -6.13 -6.72
C PRO A 270 17.54 -4.59 -6.74
N ARG A 271 18.69 -3.91 -6.83
CA ARG A 271 18.80 -2.45 -6.65
C ARG A 271 18.17 -1.72 -7.82
N ASP A 272 18.41 -2.25 -9.01
CA ASP A 272 18.02 -1.67 -10.28
C ASP A 272 16.81 -2.40 -10.87
N ASN A 273 16.04 -1.69 -11.68
CA ASN A 273 14.87 -2.21 -12.38
C ASN A 273 15.26 -2.99 -13.65
N SER A 274 16.53 -2.93 -14.05
CA SER A 274 17.09 -3.64 -15.21
C SER A 274 17.35 -5.12 -14.90
N ILE A 275 17.54 -5.48 -13.62
CA ILE A 275 17.85 -6.84 -13.21
C ILE A 275 16.55 -7.66 -13.12
N TYR A 276 16.48 -8.74 -13.89
CA TYR A 276 15.37 -9.69 -13.91
C TYR A 276 15.86 -11.13 -13.77
N LEU A 277 14.98 -12.01 -13.31
CA LEU A 277 15.24 -13.44 -13.20
C LEU A 277 15.13 -14.09 -14.59
N ALA A 278 16.10 -14.88 -14.99
CA ALA A 278 16.03 -15.67 -16.21
C ALA A 278 14.97 -16.77 -16.10
N GLN A 279 14.58 -17.35 -17.23
CA GLN A 279 13.54 -18.38 -17.30
C GLN A 279 13.91 -19.68 -16.56
N ASP A 280 15.19 -19.86 -16.23
CA ASP A 280 15.68 -20.94 -15.37
C ASP A 280 15.24 -20.80 -13.90
N GLY A 281 14.73 -19.63 -13.51
CA GLY A 281 14.27 -19.35 -12.15
C GLY A 281 15.39 -19.10 -11.14
N VAL A 282 16.65 -19.01 -11.58
CA VAL A 282 17.85 -18.93 -10.71
C VAL A 282 18.77 -17.77 -11.10
N THR A 283 19.03 -17.56 -12.39
CA THR A 283 20.06 -16.60 -12.84
C THR A 283 19.49 -15.19 -12.92
N GLU A 284 20.15 -14.21 -12.31
CA GLU A 284 19.82 -12.79 -12.48
C GLU A 284 20.54 -12.21 -13.69
N VAL A 285 19.80 -11.56 -14.59
CA VAL A 285 20.32 -10.98 -15.84
C VAL A 285 19.99 -9.50 -15.88
N GLU A 286 20.95 -8.69 -16.30
CA GLU A 286 20.72 -7.27 -16.56
C GLU A 286 20.16 -7.07 -17.97
N GLY A 287 18.94 -6.53 -18.05
CA GLY A 287 18.26 -6.22 -19.30
C GLY A 287 18.29 -4.72 -19.63
N PRO A 288 17.86 -4.35 -20.86
CA PRO A 288 17.83 -2.95 -21.32
C PRO A 288 16.82 -2.04 -20.58
N GLY A 289 16.12 -2.58 -19.58
CA GLY A 289 15.03 -1.92 -18.85
C GLY A 289 13.69 -2.01 -19.57
N PHE A 290 12.60 -2.08 -18.79
CA PHE A 290 11.24 -2.16 -19.32
C PHE A 290 10.65 -0.75 -19.48
N LYS A 291 10.76 -0.17 -20.69
CA LYS A 291 10.18 1.13 -21.04
C LYS A 291 8.88 0.95 -21.83
N ASP A 292 7.81 1.62 -21.42
CA ASP A 292 6.54 1.68 -22.17
C ASP A 292 6.60 2.89 -23.13
N PRO A 293 6.50 2.70 -24.46
CA PRO A 293 6.53 3.81 -25.42
C PRO A 293 5.23 4.64 -25.44
N ARG A 294 4.18 4.23 -24.72
CA ARG A 294 2.87 4.90 -24.75
C ARG A 294 2.85 6.16 -23.87
N PRO A 295 2.11 7.22 -24.26
CA PRO A 295 1.95 8.40 -23.42
C PRO A 295 1.21 8.09 -22.12
N PHE A 296 1.56 8.80 -21.05
CA PHE A 296 1.06 8.56 -19.69
C PHE A 296 -0.47 8.41 -19.60
N TRP A 297 -1.24 9.31 -20.21
CA TRP A 297 -2.71 9.28 -20.18
C TRP A 297 -3.31 7.99 -20.77
N GLN A 298 -2.72 7.46 -21.84
CA GLN A 298 -3.19 6.19 -22.41
C GLN A 298 -2.90 5.01 -21.48
N THR A 299 -1.76 5.03 -20.78
CA THR A 299 -1.44 3.98 -19.80
C THR A 299 -2.32 4.03 -18.55
N LEU A 300 -2.83 5.22 -18.22
CA LEU A 300 -3.73 5.42 -17.09
C LEU A 300 -5.15 4.91 -17.40
N VAL A 301 -5.67 5.22 -18.59
CA VAL A 301 -7.03 4.82 -19.02
C VAL A 301 -7.09 3.34 -19.43
N ASP A 302 -6.04 2.80 -20.03
CA ASP A 302 -5.96 1.39 -20.44
C ASP A 302 -4.70 0.70 -19.88
N PRO A 303 -4.73 0.31 -18.59
CA PRO A 303 -3.57 -0.24 -17.90
C PRO A 303 -3.24 -1.67 -18.35
N PHE A 304 -4.26 -2.47 -18.68
CA PHE A 304 -4.12 -3.83 -19.20
C PHE A 304 -3.83 -3.89 -20.71
N SER A 305 -3.83 -2.75 -21.41
CA SER A 305 -3.66 -2.68 -22.86
C SER A 305 -4.74 -3.43 -23.66
N ILE A 306 -5.98 -3.45 -23.16
CA ILE A 306 -7.14 -4.10 -23.79
C ILE A 306 -7.41 -3.47 -25.15
N TRP A 307 -7.32 -2.14 -25.27
CA TRP A 307 -7.53 -1.44 -26.54
C TRP A 307 -6.43 -1.74 -27.56
N GLY A 308 -5.19 -1.93 -27.09
CA GLY A 308 -4.07 -2.38 -27.93
C GLY A 308 -4.24 -3.82 -28.41
N LEU A 309 -4.70 -4.72 -27.53
CA LEU A 309 -5.04 -6.11 -27.83
C LEU A 309 -6.17 -6.20 -28.88
N VAL A 310 -7.24 -5.42 -28.71
CA VAL A 310 -8.38 -5.37 -29.65
C VAL A 310 -7.95 -4.82 -31.02
N LYS A 311 -7.02 -3.87 -31.07
CA LYS A 311 -6.47 -3.33 -32.33
C LYS A 311 -5.35 -4.18 -32.94
N GLY A 312 -5.06 -5.36 -32.40
CA GLY A 312 -4.00 -6.25 -32.89
C GLY A 312 -2.58 -5.70 -32.73
N ARG A 313 -2.40 -4.57 -32.02
CA ARG A 313 -1.09 -4.02 -31.69
C ARG A 313 -0.63 -4.67 -30.39
N SER A 314 -0.08 -5.90 -30.50
CA SER A 314 0.65 -6.48 -29.38
C SER A 314 1.75 -5.49 -28.99
N SER A 315 1.87 -5.18 -27.70
CA SER A 315 2.86 -4.22 -27.19
C SER A 315 4.24 -4.64 -27.66
N HIS A 316 4.75 -3.94 -28.69
CA HIS A 316 6.04 -4.12 -29.36
C HIS A 316 7.23 -3.73 -28.47
N THR A 317 7.10 -3.87 -27.15
CA THR A 317 8.27 -3.88 -26.27
C THR A 317 8.91 -5.25 -26.51
N ALA A 318 9.88 -5.29 -27.43
CA ALA A 318 10.60 -6.50 -27.79
C ALA A 318 10.87 -7.30 -26.51
N LYS A 319 10.38 -8.54 -26.47
CA LYS A 319 10.52 -9.43 -25.33
C LYS A 319 12.01 -9.70 -25.11
N PHE A 320 12.69 -8.76 -24.46
CA PHE A 320 14.15 -8.75 -24.35
C PHE A 320 14.65 -10.00 -23.61
N TRP A 321 13.77 -10.59 -22.79
CA TRP A 321 13.97 -11.88 -22.13
C TRP A 321 14.03 -13.09 -23.08
N GLU A 322 13.53 -13.01 -24.32
CA GLU A 322 13.68 -14.06 -25.34
C GLU A 322 15.08 -14.03 -25.99
N ASN A 323 15.70 -12.86 -26.10
CA ASN A 323 17.05 -12.72 -26.68
C ASN A 323 18.17 -13.16 -25.72
N GLY A 324 17.99 -12.99 -24.41
CA GLY A 324 18.97 -13.44 -23.40
C GLY A 324 19.15 -14.96 -23.37
N GLY A 325 18.08 -15.73 -23.58
CA GLY A 325 18.15 -17.20 -23.67
C GLY A 325 18.93 -17.70 -24.89
N SER A 326 18.93 -16.95 -25.99
CA SER A 326 19.69 -17.23 -27.20
C SER A 326 21.19 -16.99 -27.01
N GLN A 327 21.58 -15.90 -26.32
CA GLN A 327 22.98 -15.66 -25.94
C GLN A 327 23.50 -16.71 -24.94
N MET A 328 22.67 -17.16 -24.00
CA MET A 328 23.04 -18.19 -23.04
C MET A 328 23.22 -19.57 -23.72
N ARG A 329 22.30 -19.97 -24.62
CA ARG A 329 22.45 -21.18 -25.45
C ARG A 329 23.64 -21.12 -26.39
N SER A 330 23.96 -19.93 -26.91
CA SER A 330 25.16 -19.69 -27.71
C SER A 330 26.43 -19.92 -26.87
N ASN A 331 26.52 -19.31 -25.68
CA ASN A 331 27.69 -19.46 -24.81
C ASN A 331 27.86 -20.90 -24.29
N MET A 332 26.76 -21.61 -24.02
CA MET A 332 26.80 -23.02 -23.61
C MET A 332 27.23 -23.93 -24.77
N LYS A 333 26.76 -23.67 -26.00
CA LYS A 333 27.24 -24.37 -27.20
C LYS A 333 28.72 -24.10 -27.50
N VAL A 334 29.21 -22.89 -27.28
CA VAL A 334 30.63 -22.54 -27.46
C VAL A 334 31.50 -23.26 -26.42
N ASN A 335 31.04 -23.38 -25.17
CA ASN A 335 31.75 -24.17 -24.15
C ASN A 335 31.71 -25.68 -24.43
N ASP A 336 30.58 -26.23 -24.91
CA ASP A 336 30.49 -27.66 -25.25
C ASP A 336 31.26 -28.02 -26.53
N SER A 337 31.44 -27.07 -27.46
CA SER A 337 32.28 -27.28 -28.67
C SER A 337 33.77 -26.98 -28.46
N ALA A 338 34.15 -26.38 -27.32
CA ALA A 338 35.53 -26.27 -26.88
C ALA A 338 36.02 -27.55 -26.16
N VAL A 339 35.14 -28.52 -25.92
CA VAL A 339 35.48 -29.86 -25.40
C VAL A 339 35.27 -30.88 -26.53
N GLY A 340 36.14 -30.79 -27.54
CA GLY A 340 36.32 -31.85 -28.56
C GLY A 340 37.28 -32.95 -28.07
N PRO A 341 37.21 -34.17 -28.63
CA PRO A 341 37.81 -35.36 -28.04
C PRO A 341 39.32 -35.42 -28.30
N ASP A 342 40.13 -35.20 -27.27
CA ASP A 342 41.54 -35.58 -27.30
C ASP A 342 41.68 -37.10 -27.07
N THR A 343 41.61 -37.85 -28.16
CA THR A 343 42.22 -39.18 -28.32
C THR A 343 43.70 -39.03 -28.67
N VAL A 344 44.62 -39.53 -27.82
CA VAL A 344 45.92 -40.16 -28.20
C VAL A 344 46.34 -41.03 -26.98
N GLN A 345 46.27 -42.36 -27.03
CA GLN A 345 47.31 -43.32 -27.47
C GLN A 345 48.64 -43.21 -26.71
N GLY A 346 49.15 -44.37 -26.25
CA GLY A 346 50.13 -44.48 -25.17
C GLY A 346 51.60 -44.37 -25.52
N VAL A 347 52.42 -44.39 -24.47
CA VAL A 347 53.62 -45.23 -24.24
C VAL A 347 53.63 -45.57 -22.75
#